data_AF-A0A956LID1-F1
#
_entry.id   AF-A0A956LID1-F1
#
_cell.length_a   1.000
_cell.length_b   1.000
_cell.length_c   1.000
_cell.angle_alpha   90.00
_cell.angle_beta   90.00
_cell.angle_gamma   90.00
#
_symmetry.space_group_name_H-M   'P 1'
#
loop_
_entity.id
_entity.type
_entity.pdbx_description
1 polymer ?
#
loop_
_entity_poly.entity_id
_entity_poly.type
_entity_poly.pdbx_seq_one_letter_code
_entity_poly.pdbx_strand_id
1 'polypeptide(L)'
;MTNRHSLLALAAALTLTPEIARADSFEAGTLIIPMDTTYQDYGMFEAYGLVYELLRSGVQLEWVIREGKAFGDPDFTTSSVDHLSGDPVLSHGYRGGPFVVRAADAPAALPIIDAWQQDNPDTAVHEATQAFDGDVTHTLVAAPTIAMMADGNQKIARKYMAAAKIPDSTGDLTWPDESPDMLDPDELAGPTEETHNDGALFDEDGTPVYCQFMSMHWGVGDAEDNPEVVAEMRRFLQHPTHLFAECQAVNAFENLEPHGFFLTPNGFEIGDGPDVYDFFNMDTPFAQMDGKFASVGGSEPAYTLPMGDSYKSDDIVMITEAGTPIGVNDVWMTGLIDGVCPASSSCLNAGKVSYLGGHEYKTDLPISENPDSLGTRLFLNSLFEAPCATLEGFPQLELTKSGPDQTDVPEITYTLDYMNNGPLPALAVVLRDPLPSGASFVSATDGGALMGDEVIWSLGNLGSGEGGAVEFTVTLPALGVYENTATLDYTVGVNEFALDSNVVMTLYGDELDTDTTAGTATTDDPSAGSSDAGTGGDSATASDSSDSSDPSAGTGDGSGDTTGETAGASGGEDAPGGCGCRSDDRSPAGALLLLLALAPITRRRARARVAR
;
A
#
# COMPACT_ATOMS: atom_id res chain seq x y z
N MET A 1 53.26 -23.31 -10.64
CA MET A 1 52.54 -23.99 -9.54
C MET A 1 51.58 -22.97 -8.96
N THR A 2 50.31 -23.11 -9.31
CA THR A 2 49.26 -22.11 -9.06
C THR A 2 48.41 -22.55 -7.88
N ASN A 3 48.47 -21.81 -6.78
CA ASN A 3 47.50 -21.96 -5.69
C ASN A 3 46.24 -21.17 -6.06
N ARG A 4 45.19 -21.88 -6.51
CA ARG A 4 43.82 -21.37 -6.36
C ARG A 4 43.37 -21.70 -4.94
N HIS A 5 42.94 -20.71 -4.17
CA HIS A 5 42.13 -20.95 -2.98
C HIS A 5 40.68 -20.85 -3.41
N SER A 6 40.00 -21.98 -3.48
CA SER A 6 38.54 -22.01 -3.65
C SER A 6 37.91 -21.68 -2.30
N LEU A 7 37.37 -20.47 -2.17
CA LEU A 7 36.34 -20.21 -1.17
C LEU A 7 35.10 -21.02 -1.56
N LEU A 8 34.72 -21.95 -0.68
CA LEU A 8 33.50 -22.72 -0.81
C LEU A 8 32.39 -21.91 -0.14
N ALA A 9 31.66 -21.11 -0.91
CA ALA A 9 30.45 -20.46 -0.43
C ALA A 9 29.44 -21.56 -0.07
N LEU A 10 29.09 -21.67 1.21
CA LEU A 10 28.15 -22.67 1.69
C LEU A 10 26.74 -22.13 1.51
N ALA A 11 26.18 -22.26 0.31
CA ALA A 11 24.78 -21.95 0.04
C ALA A 11 23.88 -22.86 0.89
N ALA A 12 23.44 -22.34 2.03
CA ALA A 12 22.40 -22.95 2.83
C ALA A 12 21.07 -22.69 2.12
N ALA A 13 20.60 -23.66 1.35
CA ALA A 13 19.24 -23.63 0.82
C ALA A 13 18.27 -23.67 2.03
N LEU A 14 17.80 -22.49 2.43
CA LEU A 14 16.79 -22.34 3.46
C LEU A 14 15.48 -22.86 2.87
N THR A 15 15.10 -24.09 3.26
CA THR A 15 13.79 -24.61 2.93
C THR A 15 12.77 -23.84 3.76
N LEU A 16 12.20 -22.79 3.18
CA LEU A 16 11.04 -22.08 3.72
C LEU A 16 9.93 -23.11 3.94
N THR A 17 9.70 -23.43 5.21
CA THR A 17 8.43 -23.97 5.67
C THR A 17 7.38 -22.88 5.56
N PRO A 18 6.09 -23.20 5.33
CA PRO A 18 5.03 -22.18 5.36
C PRO A 18 5.13 -21.42 6.69
N GLU A 19 5.11 -20.09 6.63
CA GLU A 19 5.30 -19.26 7.81
C GLU A 19 4.04 -19.27 8.67
N ILE A 20 4.14 -20.01 9.77
CA ILE A 20 3.30 -19.86 10.96
C ILE A 20 3.69 -18.52 11.59
N ALA A 21 2.72 -17.80 12.16
CA ALA A 21 2.97 -16.56 12.87
C ALA A 21 4.13 -16.71 13.88
N ARG A 22 5.13 -15.86 13.76
CA ARG A 22 6.38 -15.93 14.54
C ARG A 22 6.17 -15.27 15.89
N ALA A 23 6.07 -16.06 16.95
CA ALA A 23 6.15 -15.58 18.32
C ALA A 23 7.42 -14.72 18.52
N ASP A 24 7.24 -13.45 18.87
CA ASP A 24 8.28 -12.44 19.01
C ASP A 24 8.12 -11.64 20.31
N SER A 25 9.19 -10.98 20.75
CA SER A 25 9.21 -10.18 21.99
C SER A 25 9.41 -8.71 21.65
N PHE A 26 8.47 -7.88 22.08
CA PHE A 26 8.47 -6.44 21.88
C PHE A 26 8.95 -5.71 23.13
N GLU A 27 9.89 -4.77 22.97
CA GLU A 27 10.45 -4.00 24.08
C GLU A 27 9.52 -2.84 24.49
N ALA A 28 9.75 -2.25 25.68
CA ALA A 28 9.14 -0.98 26.04
C ALA A 28 9.56 0.14 25.07
N GLY A 29 8.66 1.08 24.77
CA GLY A 29 8.83 2.08 23.70
C GLY A 29 8.37 1.60 22.31
N THR A 30 7.90 0.35 22.19
CA THR A 30 7.23 -0.15 20.98
C THR A 30 5.90 0.60 20.79
N LEU A 31 5.63 1.06 19.56
CA LEU A 31 4.40 1.77 19.22
C LEU A 31 3.37 0.77 18.67
N ILE A 32 2.12 0.92 19.08
CA ILE A 32 1.02 0.03 18.72
C ILE A 32 -0.10 0.89 18.12
N ILE A 33 -0.48 0.60 16.89
CA ILE A 33 -1.71 1.12 16.26
C ILE A 33 -2.82 0.12 16.62
N PRO A 34 -3.71 0.44 17.59
CA PRO A 34 -4.78 -0.48 17.96
C PRO A 34 -5.77 -0.61 16.80
N MET A 35 -6.27 -1.83 16.58
CA MET A 35 -7.28 -2.11 15.54
C MET A 35 -8.58 -2.64 16.15
N ASP A 36 -8.84 -2.30 17.41
CA ASP A 36 -10.03 -2.71 18.17
C ASP A 36 -10.97 -1.54 18.48
N THR A 37 -12.26 -1.83 18.68
CA THR A 37 -13.29 -0.78 18.84
C THR A 37 -13.28 -0.12 20.23
N THR A 38 -12.27 -0.37 21.07
CA THR A 38 -12.11 0.32 22.36
C THR A 38 -11.37 1.65 22.18
N TYR A 39 -10.40 1.69 21.27
CA TYR A 39 -9.50 2.83 21.06
C TYR A 39 -9.52 3.37 19.63
N GLN A 40 -9.79 2.52 18.63
CA GLN A 40 -9.77 2.91 17.22
C GLN A 40 -11.18 3.08 16.61
N ASP A 41 -12.22 3.21 17.44
CA ASP A 41 -13.62 3.14 16.99
C ASP A 41 -14.00 4.24 15.98
N TYR A 42 -13.43 5.44 16.14
CA TYR A 42 -13.56 6.57 15.22
C TYR A 42 -12.41 6.64 14.20
N GLY A 43 -11.16 6.32 14.58
CA GLY A 43 -10.00 6.34 13.67
C GLY A 43 -9.80 5.09 12.82
N MET A 44 -10.78 4.17 12.72
CA MET A 44 -10.57 2.82 12.17
C MET A 44 -10.04 2.80 10.74
N PHE A 45 -10.56 3.68 9.88
CA PHE A 45 -10.12 3.73 8.49
C PHE A 45 -8.82 4.52 8.34
N GLU A 46 -8.72 5.66 9.02
CA GLU A 46 -7.50 6.49 9.05
C GLU A 46 -6.28 5.76 9.64
N ALA A 47 -6.49 4.70 10.45
CA ALA A 47 -5.43 3.79 10.89
C ALA A 47 -4.68 3.14 9.72
N TYR A 48 -5.40 2.67 8.70
CA TYR A 48 -4.78 2.07 7.51
C TYR A 48 -4.03 3.11 6.68
N GLY A 49 -4.49 4.36 6.67
CA GLY A 49 -3.76 5.50 6.10
C GLY A 49 -2.44 5.76 6.80
N LEU A 50 -2.43 5.75 8.14
CA LEU A 50 -1.19 5.86 8.92
C LEU A 50 -0.23 4.70 8.63
N VAL A 51 -0.71 3.46 8.55
CA VAL A 51 0.10 2.29 8.18
C VAL A 51 0.69 2.47 6.77
N TYR A 52 -0.12 2.91 5.80
CA TYR A 52 0.35 3.19 4.44
C TYR A 52 1.43 4.28 4.39
N GLU A 53 1.23 5.40 5.09
CA GLU A 53 2.18 6.52 5.09
C GLU A 53 3.50 6.19 5.83
N LEU A 54 3.44 5.39 6.89
CA LEU A 54 4.63 4.84 7.55
C LEU A 54 5.43 3.95 6.59
N LEU A 55 4.78 3.00 5.90
CA LEU A 55 5.42 2.13 4.92
C LEU A 55 6.00 2.91 3.73
N ARG A 56 5.27 3.90 3.21
CA ARG A 56 5.73 4.81 2.15
C ARG A 56 6.97 5.61 2.58
N SER A 57 7.09 5.89 3.86
CA SER A 57 8.24 6.58 4.47
C SER A 57 9.39 5.63 4.84
N GLY A 58 9.32 4.34 4.49
CA GLY A 58 10.34 3.34 4.80
C GLY A 58 10.35 2.85 6.26
N VAL A 59 9.27 3.07 7.01
CA VAL A 59 9.11 2.52 8.37
C VAL A 59 8.46 1.14 8.28
N GLN A 60 9.18 0.11 8.73
CA GLN A 60 8.68 -1.25 8.85
C GLN A 60 7.63 -1.38 9.97
N LEU A 61 6.58 -2.18 9.74
CA LEU A 61 5.60 -2.56 10.76
C LEU A 61 5.48 -4.07 10.89
N GLU A 62 5.10 -4.54 12.07
CA GLU A 62 4.72 -5.92 12.32
C GLU A 62 3.19 -6.02 12.46
N TRP A 63 2.57 -6.91 11.69
CA TRP A 63 1.15 -7.22 11.84
C TRP A 63 1.00 -8.37 12.84
N VAL A 64 0.56 -8.03 14.06
CA VAL A 64 0.57 -8.97 15.19
C VAL A 64 -0.82 -9.59 15.35
N ILE A 65 -0.92 -10.89 15.05
CA ILE A 65 -2.17 -11.66 15.10
C ILE A 65 -1.87 -13.00 15.77
N ARG A 66 -2.62 -13.33 16.81
CA ARG A 66 -2.36 -14.53 17.63
C ARG A 66 -2.83 -15.82 16.95
N GLU A 67 -1.94 -16.81 16.88
CA GLU A 67 -2.23 -18.12 16.28
C GLU A 67 -3.43 -18.80 16.99
N GLY A 68 -4.34 -19.39 16.22
CA GLY A 68 -5.48 -20.16 16.72
C GLY A 68 -6.50 -19.38 17.57
N LYS A 69 -6.54 -18.04 17.47
CA LYS A 69 -7.50 -17.23 18.25
C LYS A 69 -8.94 -17.39 17.77
N ALA A 70 -9.89 -17.19 18.69
CA ALA A 70 -11.32 -17.11 18.35
C ALA A 70 -11.74 -15.68 17.97
N PHE A 71 -12.92 -15.54 17.36
CA PHE A 71 -13.52 -14.23 17.09
C PHE A 71 -13.69 -13.43 18.40
N GLY A 72 -13.14 -12.21 18.45
CA GLY A 72 -13.18 -11.33 19.62
C GLY A 72 -12.15 -11.63 20.72
N ASP A 73 -11.26 -12.62 20.53
CA ASP A 73 -10.12 -12.82 21.44
C ASP A 73 -9.02 -11.76 21.20
N PRO A 74 -8.25 -11.39 22.25
CA PRO A 74 -7.10 -10.51 22.12
C PRO A 74 -5.91 -11.18 21.42
N ASP A 75 -5.23 -10.42 20.57
CA ASP A 75 -3.98 -10.79 19.92
C ASP A 75 -2.83 -10.84 20.92
N PHE A 76 -2.70 -9.78 21.72
CA PHE A 76 -1.78 -9.72 22.84
C PHE A 76 -2.35 -8.86 23.97
N THR A 77 -1.64 -8.77 25.10
CA THR A 77 -2.06 -7.95 26.23
C THR A 77 -0.86 -7.25 26.85
N THR A 78 -0.89 -5.92 26.91
CA THR A 78 0.19 -5.13 27.51
C THR A 78 -0.35 -3.85 28.18
N SER A 79 0.52 -3.15 28.91
CA SER A 79 0.22 -1.81 29.44
C SER A 79 0.99 -0.77 28.65
N SER A 80 0.31 0.31 28.31
CA SER A 80 0.78 1.36 27.40
C SER A 80 0.27 2.72 27.85
N VAL A 81 0.65 3.76 27.10
CA VAL A 81 0.12 5.12 27.21
C VAL A 81 -0.32 5.55 25.82
N ASP A 82 -1.47 6.21 25.68
CA ASP A 82 -1.85 6.82 24.41
C ASP A 82 -0.90 7.98 24.08
N HIS A 83 -0.32 7.96 22.88
CA HIS A 83 0.75 8.86 22.46
C HIS A 83 0.30 10.32 22.39
N LEU A 84 -0.91 10.57 21.89
CA LEU A 84 -1.43 11.92 21.66
C LEU A 84 -1.90 12.59 22.96
N SER A 85 -2.63 11.86 23.80
CA SER A 85 -3.24 12.39 25.03
C SER A 85 -2.37 12.23 26.28
N GLY A 86 -1.48 11.23 26.30
CA GLY A 86 -0.74 10.80 27.48
C GLY A 86 -1.58 10.01 28.49
N ASP A 87 -2.80 9.58 28.14
CA ASP A 87 -3.66 8.82 29.05
C ASP A 87 -3.20 7.34 29.19
N PRO A 88 -3.23 6.75 30.41
CA PRO A 88 -2.72 5.41 30.66
C PRO A 88 -3.67 4.31 30.19
N VAL A 89 -3.14 3.36 29.42
CA VAL A 89 -3.84 2.19 28.87
C VAL A 89 -3.37 0.96 29.66
N LEU A 90 -4.12 0.56 30.68
CA LEU A 90 -3.67 -0.42 31.68
C LEU A 90 -4.08 -1.85 31.32
N SER A 91 -3.10 -2.71 31.01
CA SER A 91 -3.30 -4.14 30.74
C SER A 91 -4.39 -4.42 29.69
N HIS A 92 -4.39 -3.65 28.60
CA HIS A 92 -5.39 -3.77 27.53
C HIS A 92 -5.14 -5.01 26.67
N GLY A 93 -6.23 -5.73 26.37
CA GLY A 93 -6.23 -6.84 25.41
C GLY A 93 -6.57 -6.32 24.03
N TYR A 94 -5.53 -5.99 23.26
CA TYR A 94 -5.64 -5.49 21.89
C TYR A 94 -6.24 -6.58 20.98
N ARG A 95 -7.14 -6.20 20.08
CA ARG A 95 -7.87 -7.11 19.18
C ARG A 95 -7.79 -6.65 17.72
N GLY A 96 -8.21 -7.53 16.82
CA GLY A 96 -8.39 -7.21 15.41
C GLY A 96 -7.08 -6.99 14.66
N GLY A 97 -5.99 -7.63 15.08
CA GLY A 97 -4.70 -7.58 14.39
C GLY A 97 -4.05 -6.19 14.41
N PRO A 98 -3.53 -5.72 15.55
CA PRO A 98 -2.81 -4.46 15.65
C PRO A 98 -1.56 -4.43 14.76
N PHE A 99 -1.25 -3.25 14.23
CA PHE A 99 0.03 -2.97 13.58
C PHE A 99 1.00 -2.40 14.62
N VAL A 100 2.26 -2.84 14.59
CA VAL A 100 3.24 -2.56 15.64
C VAL A 100 4.55 -2.08 15.04
N VAL A 101 5.04 -0.91 15.45
CA VAL A 101 6.38 -0.41 15.13
C VAL A 101 7.30 -0.73 16.29
N ARG A 102 8.39 -1.48 16.06
CA ARG A 102 9.34 -1.82 17.13
C ARG A 102 9.97 -0.56 17.73
N ALA A 103 10.34 -0.65 19.02
CA ALA A 103 11.00 0.43 19.75
C ALA A 103 12.29 0.97 19.08
N ALA A 104 12.95 0.17 18.23
CA ALA A 104 14.13 0.59 17.46
C ALA A 104 13.78 1.58 16.34
N ASP A 105 12.61 1.43 15.73
CA ASP A 105 12.14 2.17 14.55
C ASP A 105 11.19 3.33 14.93
N ALA A 106 10.69 3.32 16.18
CA ALA A 106 9.91 4.40 16.77
C ALA A 106 10.50 5.82 16.54
N PRO A 107 11.83 6.09 16.62
CA PRO A 107 12.39 7.40 16.33
C PRO A 107 12.18 7.89 14.88
N ALA A 108 12.01 6.98 13.91
CA ALA A 108 11.67 7.31 12.53
C ALA A 108 10.15 7.45 12.33
N ALA A 109 9.36 6.65 13.04
CA ALA A 109 7.90 6.65 12.96
C ALA A 109 7.24 7.87 13.63
N LEU A 110 7.74 8.30 14.79
CA LEU A 110 7.09 9.32 15.63
C LEU A 110 6.83 10.65 14.90
N PRO A 111 7.76 11.23 14.09
CA PRO A 111 7.48 12.45 13.34
C PRO A 111 6.33 12.32 12.31
N ILE A 112 6.14 11.11 11.76
CA ILE A 112 5.06 10.80 10.80
C ILE A 112 3.73 10.65 11.56
N ILE A 113 3.75 9.94 12.70
CA ILE A 113 2.59 9.76 13.59
C ILE A 113 2.11 11.11 14.15
N ASP A 114 3.03 11.96 14.62
CA ASP A 114 2.73 13.31 15.13
C ASP A 114 2.05 14.18 14.06
N ALA A 115 2.57 14.15 12.83
CA ALA A 115 2.00 14.88 11.70
C ALA A 115 0.63 14.31 11.29
N TRP A 116 0.48 12.99 11.26
CA TRP A 116 -0.79 12.34 10.96
C TRP A 116 -1.86 12.69 12.00
N GLN A 117 -1.58 12.51 13.29
CA GLN A 117 -2.55 12.76 14.37
C GLN A 117 -2.92 14.24 14.52
N GLN A 118 -2.11 15.17 14.00
CA GLN A 118 -2.48 16.59 13.93
C GLN A 118 -3.72 16.83 13.05
N ASP A 119 -3.83 16.11 11.93
CA ASP A 119 -4.95 16.20 10.98
C ASP A 119 -5.99 15.08 11.16
N ASN A 120 -5.63 14.01 11.89
CA ASN A 120 -6.40 12.78 12.10
C ASN A 120 -6.47 12.41 13.61
N PRO A 121 -6.99 13.29 14.50
CA PRO A 121 -6.86 13.12 15.95
C PRO A 121 -7.64 11.94 16.55
N ASP A 122 -8.56 11.34 15.78
CA ASP A 122 -9.27 10.11 16.17
C ASP A 122 -8.45 8.83 15.88
N THR A 123 -7.31 8.95 15.18
CA THR A 123 -6.37 7.83 14.96
C THR A 123 -5.52 7.61 16.21
N ALA A 124 -5.83 6.62 17.04
CA ALA A 124 -5.04 6.33 18.23
C ALA A 124 -3.70 5.63 17.89
N VAL A 125 -2.68 5.89 18.72
CA VAL A 125 -1.40 5.17 18.72
C VAL A 125 -0.95 5.09 20.17
N HIS A 126 -0.53 3.91 20.65
CA HIS A 126 -0.12 3.72 22.03
C HIS A 126 1.36 3.34 22.13
N GLU A 127 2.10 3.88 23.09
CA GLU A 127 3.47 3.47 23.41
C GLU A 127 3.46 2.42 24.55
N ALA A 128 4.08 1.26 24.32
CA ALA A 128 4.18 0.18 25.30
C ALA A 128 5.09 0.57 26.48
N THR A 129 4.55 0.60 27.70
CA THR A 129 5.29 0.96 28.93
C THR A 129 6.16 -0.17 29.48
N GLN A 130 6.03 -1.37 28.93
CA GLN A 130 6.73 -2.59 29.33
C GLN A 130 6.84 -3.52 28.13
N ALA A 131 7.79 -4.47 28.20
CA ALA A 131 7.90 -5.52 27.19
C ALA A 131 6.67 -6.46 27.20
N PHE A 132 6.36 -7.04 26.04
CA PHE A 132 5.28 -8.00 25.85
C PHE A 132 5.60 -8.98 24.70
N ASP A 133 4.98 -10.16 24.73
CA ASP A 133 5.08 -11.15 23.66
C ASP A 133 3.87 -11.04 22.72
N GLY A 134 4.06 -11.34 21.44
CA GLY A 134 2.99 -11.42 20.43
C GLY A 134 3.41 -12.20 19.19
N ASP A 135 2.45 -12.77 18.47
CA ASP A 135 2.72 -13.57 17.27
C ASP A 135 2.68 -12.66 16.03
N VAL A 136 3.81 -12.52 15.34
CA VAL A 136 3.95 -11.74 14.10
C VAL A 136 3.49 -12.57 12.91
N THR A 137 2.42 -12.17 12.22
CA THR A 137 1.95 -12.88 11.02
C THR A 137 2.62 -12.37 9.75
N HIS A 138 2.81 -11.05 9.61
CA HIS A 138 3.59 -10.46 8.52
C HIS A 138 4.48 -9.33 9.04
N THR A 139 5.68 -9.22 8.47
CA THR A 139 6.50 -8.01 8.54
C THR A 139 6.21 -7.19 7.29
N LEU A 140 5.60 -6.01 7.45
CA LEU A 140 5.28 -5.09 6.35
C LEU A 140 6.44 -4.13 6.10
N VAL A 141 6.89 -4.02 4.85
CA VAL A 141 8.15 -3.33 4.47
C VAL A 141 7.98 -2.25 3.42
N ALA A 142 6.88 -2.27 2.67
CA ALA A 142 6.58 -1.30 1.63
C ALA A 142 5.07 -1.05 1.53
N ALA A 143 4.70 0.12 1.03
CA ALA A 143 3.31 0.40 0.69
C ALA A 143 2.90 -0.48 -0.51
N PRO A 144 1.72 -1.12 -0.49
CA PRO A 144 1.27 -1.98 -1.59
C PRO A 144 1.12 -1.18 -2.89
N THR A 145 1.42 -1.81 -4.03
CA THR A 145 1.10 -1.24 -5.34
C THR A 145 -0.30 -1.66 -5.76
N ILE A 146 -1.17 -0.67 -5.94
CA ILE A 146 -2.62 -0.86 -6.06
C ILE A 146 -3.07 -0.38 -7.44
N ALA A 147 -3.80 -1.22 -8.16
CA ALA A 147 -4.60 -0.86 -9.33
C ALA A 147 -6.09 -1.12 -9.08
N MET A 148 -6.96 -0.32 -9.70
CA MET A 148 -8.41 -0.36 -9.56
C MET A 148 -9.06 -0.39 -10.94
N MET A 149 -10.04 -1.27 -11.15
CA MET A 149 -10.79 -1.31 -12.41
C MET A 149 -11.71 -0.09 -12.54
N ALA A 150 -11.69 0.58 -13.69
CA ALA A 150 -12.65 1.61 -14.08
C ALA A 150 -14.02 1.03 -14.50
N ASP A 151 -14.61 0.15 -13.68
CA ASP A 151 -15.82 -0.64 -13.99
C ASP A 151 -17.16 0.14 -14.00
N GLY A 152 -17.10 1.47 -14.04
CA GLY A 152 -18.25 2.37 -13.89
C GLY A 152 -18.79 2.51 -12.46
N ASN A 153 -18.27 1.71 -11.53
CA ASN A 153 -18.60 1.73 -10.10
C ASN A 153 -17.36 1.85 -9.20
N GLN A 154 -16.20 2.17 -9.76
CA GLN A 154 -14.94 2.46 -9.08
C GLN A 154 -15.09 3.47 -7.92
N LYS A 155 -16.10 4.35 -7.97
CA LYS A 155 -16.55 5.24 -6.87
C LYS A 155 -16.70 4.52 -5.50
N ILE A 156 -16.97 3.21 -5.49
CA ILE A 156 -17.12 2.39 -4.27
C ILE A 156 -15.74 2.20 -3.62
N ALA A 157 -14.76 1.66 -4.36
CA ALA A 157 -13.40 1.53 -3.87
C ALA A 157 -12.77 2.90 -3.58
N ARG A 158 -12.99 3.92 -4.42
CA ARG A 158 -12.56 5.32 -4.14
C ARG A 158 -13.04 5.83 -2.79
N LYS A 159 -14.28 5.52 -2.40
CA LYS A 159 -14.85 5.89 -1.09
C LYS A 159 -14.10 5.20 0.06
N TYR A 160 -13.66 3.95 -0.13
CA TYR A 160 -12.87 3.20 0.86
C TYR A 160 -11.45 3.77 0.98
N MET A 161 -10.78 4.00 -0.16
CA MET A 161 -9.46 4.63 -0.21
C MET A 161 -9.48 6.04 0.40
N ALA A 162 -10.51 6.84 0.10
CA ALA A 162 -10.68 8.18 0.67
C ALA A 162 -10.99 8.17 2.18
N ALA A 163 -11.75 7.19 2.68
CA ALA A 163 -11.99 7.01 4.12
C ALA A 163 -10.70 6.59 4.86
N ALA A 164 -9.86 5.79 4.22
CA ALA A 164 -8.54 5.42 4.73
C ALA A 164 -7.47 6.49 4.45
N LYS A 165 -7.76 7.50 3.62
CA LYS A 165 -6.80 8.52 3.14
C LYS A 165 -5.56 7.91 2.46
N ILE A 166 -5.75 6.82 1.71
CA ILE A 166 -4.72 6.20 0.87
C ILE A 166 -4.82 6.79 -0.56
N PRO A 167 -3.78 7.49 -1.05
CA PRO A 167 -3.78 8.07 -2.39
C PRO A 167 -3.45 7.05 -3.47
N ASP A 168 -3.61 7.45 -4.73
CA ASP A 168 -2.97 6.78 -5.87
C ASP A 168 -1.43 6.98 -5.87
N SER A 169 -0.73 6.33 -6.79
CA SER A 169 0.74 6.43 -6.94
C SER A 169 1.22 7.86 -7.19
N THR A 170 0.39 8.73 -7.78
CA THR A 170 0.71 10.16 -8.01
C THR A 170 0.56 11.01 -6.75
N GLY A 171 -0.09 10.48 -5.71
CA GLY A 171 -0.40 11.17 -4.47
C GLY A 171 -1.80 11.80 -4.42
N ASP A 172 -2.70 11.50 -5.37
CA ASP A 172 -4.06 12.04 -5.37
C ASP A 172 -5.02 11.16 -4.53
N LEU A 173 -5.56 11.73 -3.46
CA LEU A 173 -6.54 11.09 -2.57
C LEU A 173 -7.92 10.88 -3.22
N THR A 174 -8.20 11.53 -4.35
CA THR A 174 -9.47 11.43 -5.06
C THR A 174 -9.50 10.29 -6.08
N TRP A 175 -8.35 9.69 -6.40
CA TRP A 175 -8.20 8.60 -7.36
C TRP A 175 -8.90 8.90 -8.70
N PRO A 176 -8.54 9.98 -9.44
CA PRO A 176 -9.27 10.42 -10.64
C PRO A 176 -9.43 9.34 -11.71
N ASP A 177 -10.34 9.54 -12.68
CA ASP A 177 -10.49 8.62 -13.82
C ASP A 177 -9.24 8.63 -14.71
N GLU A 178 -8.44 9.69 -14.65
CA GLU A 178 -7.14 9.85 -15.32
C GLU A 178 -5.93 9.40 -14.48
N SER A 179 -6.16 8.74 -13.34
CA SER A 179 -5.09 8.16 -12.52
C SER A 179 -4.40 7.01 -13.27
N PRO A 180 -3.05 6.88 -13.24
CA PRO A 180 -2.36 5.75 -13.88
C PRO A 180 -2.75 4.39 -13.28
N ASP A 181 -3.29 4.38 -12.06
CA ASP A 181 -3.70 3.18 -11.33
C ASP A 181 -5.19 2.83 -11.53
N MET A 182 -5.87 3.57 -12.42
CA MET A 182 -7.29 3.39 -12.75
C MET A 182 -7.41 2.75 -14.14
N LEU A 183 -7.42 1.42 -14.20
CA LEU A 183 -7.31 0.67 -15.45
C LEU A 183 -8.70 0.32 -16.02
N ASP A 184 -8.97 0.70 -17.27
CA ASP A 184 -10.23 0.34 -17.93
C ASP A 184 -10.22 -1.10 -18.52
N PRO A 185 -11.39 -1.69 -18.87
CA PRO A 185 -11.45 -3.05 -19.40
C PRO A 185 -10.71 -3.26 -20.74
N ASP A 186 -10.50 -2.22 -21.56
CA ASP A 186 -9.74 -2.33 -22.80
C ASP A 186 -8.22 -2.28 -22.50
N GLU A 187 -7.80 -1.48 -21.51
CA GLU A 187 -6.41 -1.48 -21.01
C GLU A 187 -6.04 -2.81 -20.33
N LEU A 188 -6.97 -3.39 -19.57
CA LEU A 188 -6.79 -4.68 -18.90
C LEU A 188 -6.78 -5.87 -19.86
N ALA A 189 -7.56 -5.82 -20.95
CA ALA A 189 -7.59 -6.84 -21.98
C ALA A 189 -6.39 -6.79 -22.95
N GLY A 190 -5.70 -5.65 -23.01
CA GLY A 190 -4.53 -5.50 -23.87
C GLY A 190 -4.83 -5.53 -25.37
N PRO A 191 -3.78 -5.48 -26.21
CA PRO A 191 -3.91 -5.52 -27.67
C PRO A 191 -4.31 -6.87 -28.28
N THR A 192 -4.28 -8.01 -27.58
CA THR A 192 -4.58 -9.32 -28.20
C THR A 192 -5.35 -10.33 -27.33
N GLU A 193 -6.11 -11.22 -27.99
CA GLU A 193 -6.77 -12.37 -27.36
C GLU A 193 -5.92 -13.67 -27.41
N GLU A 194 -4.65 -13.59 -27.87
CA GLU A 194 -3.76 -14.76 -28.01
C GLU A 194 -2.67 -14.81 -26.91
N THR A 195 -2.30 -13.67 -26.34
CA THR A 195 -1.30 -13.54 -25.27
C THR A 195 -1.88 -12.80 -24.09
N HIS A 196 -2.49 -13.56 -23.17
CA HIS A 196 -3.10 -13.11 -21.91
C HIS A 196 -2.12 -12.50 -20.88
N ASN A 197 -1.10 -11.78 -21.32
CA ASN A 197 -0.15 -11.02 -20.50
C ASN A 197 0.35 -9.76 -21.25
N ASP A 198 -0.49 -9.18 -22.10
CA ASP A 198 -0.22 -7.97 -22.87
C ASP A 198 -1.09 -6.75 -22.46
N GLY A 199 -2.02 -6.94 -21.52
CA GLY A 199 -2.73 -5.88 -20.81
C GLY A 199 -1.90 -5.10 -19.79
N ALA A 200 -2.44 -3.96 -19.33
CA ALA A 200 -1.77 -2.96 -18.47
C ALA A 200 -1.36 -3.45 -17.06
N LEU A 201 -1.72 -4.69 -16.69
CA LEU A 201 -1.22 -5.33 -15.48
C LEU A 201 0.23 -5.82 -15.60
N PHE A 202 0.80 -5.82 -16.82
CA PHE A 202 2.11 -6.40 -17.13
C PHE A 202 3.06 -5.41 -17.81
N ASP A 203 4.36 -5.67 -17.67
CA ASP A 203 5.41 -5.04 -18.49
C ASP A 203 5.65 -5.77 -19.82
N GLU A 204 6.57 -5.26 -20.64
CA GLU A 204 6.93 -5.84 -21.95
C GLU A 204 7.49 -7.29 -21.86
N ASP A 205 7.96 -7.73 -20.69
CA ASP A 205 8.43 -9.08 -20.43
C ASP A 205 7.31 -10.03 -19.93
N GLY A 206 6.10 -9.51 -19.69
CA GLY A 206 4.96 -10.26 -19.14
C GLY A 206 5.03 -10.46 -17.62
N THR A 207 5.73 -9.57 -16.92
CA THR A 207 5.86 -9.54 -15.45
C THR A 207 4.85 -8.55 -14.85
N PRO A 208 4.14 -8.89 -13.75
CA PRO A 208 3.17 -7.95 -13.16
C PRO A 208 3.79 -6.64 -12.66
N VAL A 209 3.16 -5.51 -13.00
CA VAL A 209 3.54 -4.17 -12.51
C VAL A 209 2.68 -3.67 -11.33
N TYR A 210 1.74 -4.48 -10.87
CA TYR A 210 0.95 -4.28 -9.65
C TYR A 210 0.95 -5.55 -8.80
N CYS A 211 0.86 -5.42 -7.46
CA CYS A 211 0.69 -6.56 -6.58
C CYS A 211 -0.72 -6.67 -5.96
N GLN A 212 -1.49 -5.58 -5.96
CA GLN A 212 -2.91 -5.55 -5.63
C GLN A 212 -3.72 -5.05 -6.83
N PHE A 213 -4.77 -5.78 -7.19
CA PHE A 213 -5.82 -5.33 -8.11
C PHE A 213 -7.20 -5.43 -7.44
N MET A 214 -8.14 -4.58 -7.83
CA MET A 214 -9.52 -4.63 -7.35
C MET A 214 -10.58 -4.29 -8.41
N SER A 215 -11.73 -4.95 -8.34
CA SER A 215 -12.95 -4.58 -9.08
C SER A 215 -14.17 -4.73 -8.17
N MET A 216 -15.10 -3.77 -8.23
CA MET A 216 -16.20 -3.69 -7.26
C MET A 216 -17.54 -4.09 -7.86
N HIS A 217 -17.70 -3.97 -9.18
CA HIS A 217 -18.99 -4.21 -9.83
C HIS A 217 -18.93 -4.44 -11.35
N TRP A 218 -17.81 -4.92 -11.88
CA TRP A 218 -17.76 -5.31 -13.29
C TRP A 218 -18.78 -6.43 -13.58
N GLY A 219 -19.58 -6.26 -14.64
CA GLY A 219 -20.76 -7.09 -14.86
C GLY A 219 -20.45 -8.37 -15.64
N VAL A 220 -21.18 -9.46 -15.32
CA VAL A 220 -21.05 -10.74 -16.05
C VAL A 220 -21.29 -10.57 -17.56
N GLY A 221 -22.23 -9.70 -17.97
CA GLY A 221 -22.46 -9.43 -19.39
C GLY A 221 -21.32 -8.65 -20.06
N ASP A 222 -20.67 -7.76 -19.31
CA ASP A 222 -19.49 -7.02 -19.80
C ASP A 222 -18.28 -7.97 -19.93
N ALA A 223 -18.18 -8.97 -19.04
CA ALA A 223 -17.19 -10.05 -19.10
C ALA A 223 -17.48 -11.10 -20.19
N GLU A 224 -18.75 -11.37 -20.52
CA GLU A 224 -19.12 -12.16 -21.70
C GLU A 224 -18.79 -11.42 -23.02
N ASP A 225 -18.91 -10.09 -23.04
CA ASP A 225 -18.57 -9.25 -24.20
C ASP A 225 -17.05 -9.00 -24.34
N ASN A 226 -16.29 -8.97 -23.24
CA ASN A 226 -14.82 -8.90 -23.21
C ASN A 226 -14.22 -9.96 -22.24
N PRO A 227 -14.08 -11.23 -22.69
CA PRO A 227 -13.58 -12.31 -21.85
C PRO A 227 -12.07 -12.26 -21.58
N GLU A 228 -11.33 -11.45 -22.33
CA GLU A 228 -9.87 -11.36 -22.25
C GLU A 228 -9.42 -10.78 -20.91
N VAL A 229 -10.18 -9.83 -20.33
CA VAL A 229 -9.93 -9.29 -18.97
C VAL A 229 -9.86 -10.40 -17.91
N VAL A 230 -10.66 -11.47 -18.03
CA VAL A 230 -10.61 -12.62 -17.11
C VAL A 230 -9.42 -13.53 -17.43
N ALA A 231 -9.00 -13.62 -18.69
CA ALA A 231 -7.82 -14.37 -19.11
C ALA A 231 -6.52 -13.74 -18.59
N GLU A 232 -6.38 -12.42 -18.81
CA GLU A 232 -5.34 -11.55 -18.26
C GLU A 232 -5.30 -11.61 -16.74
N MET A 233 -6.45 -11.47 -16.06
CA MET A 233 -6.52 -11.61 -14.60
C MET A 233 -6.10 -13.01 -14.11
N ARG A 234 -6.52 -14.08 -14.80
CA ARG A 234 -6.07 -15.45 -14.48
C ARG A 234 -4.55 -15.60 -14.63
N ARG A 235 -3.93 -14.92 -15.59
CA ARG A 235 -2.48 -14.93 -15.80
C ARG A 235 -1.75 -14.02 -14.81
N PHE A 236 -2.35 -12.92 -14.37
CA PHE A 236 -1.85 -12.04 -13.32
C PHE A 236 -1.73 -12.82 -12.01
N LEU A 237 -2.74 -13.63 -11.72
CA LEU A 237 -2.80 -14.55 -10.58
C LEU A 237 -1.93 -15.80 -10.72
N GLN A 238 -1.24 -16.03 -11.85
CA GLN A 238 -0.15 -17.03 -11.91
C GLN A 238 1.17 -16.51 -11.31
N HIS A 239 1.19 -15.26 -10.86
CA HIS A 239 2.25 -14.64 -10.11
C HIS A 239 1.76 -14.33 -8.69
N PRO A 240 2.66 -14.10 -7.71
CA PRO A 240 2.32 -13.69 -6.36
C PRO A 240 1.78 -12.24 -6.32
N THR A 241 0.53 -12.12 -6.75
CA THR A 241 -0.30 -10.91 -6.78
C THR A 241 -1.60 -11.17 -6.03
N HIS A 242 -2.51 -10.20 -6.00
CA HIS A 242 -3.78 -10.36 -5.30
C HIS A 242 -4.93 -9.65 -6.03
N LEU A 243 -6.01 -10.39 -6.30
CA LEU A 243 -7.29 -9.88 -6.75
C LEU A 243 -8.24 -9.73 -5.55
N PHE A 244 -8.80 -8.54 -5.35
CA PHE A 244 -10.02 -8.36 -4.56
C PHE A 244 -11.22 -8.13 -5.50
N ALA A 245 -12.32 -8.86 -5.30
CA ALA A 245 -13.57 -8.56 -5.99
C ALA A 245 -14.78 -8.51 -5.04
N GLU A 246 -15.68 -7.55 -5.29
CA GLU A 246 -16.98 -7.43 -4.61
C GLU A 246 -18.13 -7.59 -5.63
N CYS A 247 -19.31 -7.96 -5.12
CA CYS A 247 -20.56 -7.95 -5.88
C CYS A 247 -20.48 -8.68 -7.24
N GLN A 248 -20.99 -8.06 -8.31
CA GLN A 248 -21.00 -8.66 -9.65
C GLN A 248 -19.61 -8.99 -10.20
N ALA A 249 -18.53 -8.33 -9.73
CA ALA A 249 -17.19 -8.64 -10.17
C ALA A 249 -16.76 -10.06 -9.73
N VAL A 250 -17.19 -10.52 -8.56
CA VAL A 250 -16.99 -11.92 -8.13
C VAL A 250 -17.61 -12.89 -9.14
N ASN A 251 -18.86 -12.65 -9.52
CA ASN A 251 -19.59 -13.47 -10.48
C ASN A 251 -18.93 -13.39 -11.89
N ALA A 252 -18.48 -12.21 -12.31
CA ALA A 252 -17.79 -12.00 -13.59
C ALA A 252 -16.45 -12.76 -13.68
N PHE A 253 -15.61 -12.68 -12.64
CA PHE A 253 -14.32 -13.38 -12.62
C PHE A 253 -14.44 -14.89 -12.35
N GLU A 254 -15.29 -15.30 -11.40
CA GLU A 254 -15.36 -16.72 -11.00
C GLU A 254 -16.20 -17.57 -11.96
N ASN A 255 -17.26 -17.06 -12.59
CA ASN A 255 -18.20 -17.88 -13.36
C ASN A 255 -17.99 -17.89 -14.88
N LEU A 256 -17.05 -17.11 -15.42
CA LEU A 256 -16.85 -17.01 -16.87
C LEU A 256 -16.07 -18.20 -17.45
N GLU A 257 -16.71 -19.04 -18.28
CA GLU A 257 -16.02 -20.08 -19.05
C GLU A 257 -15.31 -19.48 -20.28
N PRO A 258 -14.04 -19.83 -20.60
CA PRO A 258 -13.20 -20.84 -19.96
C PRO A 258 -12.17 -20.29 -18.95
N HIS A 259 -12.10 -18.96 -18.75
CA HIS A 259 -10.99 -18.32 -18.06
C HIS A 259 -11.17 -18.16 -16.54
N GLY A 260 -12.38 -18.23 -16.02
CA GLY A 260 -12.70 -18.06 -14.60
C GLY A 260 -12.38 -19.29 -13.74
N PHE A 261 -13.29 -19.59 -12.81
CA PHE A 261 -13.23 -20.68 -11.84
C PHE A 261 -11.91 -20.64 -11.04
N PHE A 262 -11.61 -19.55 -10.32
CA PHE A 262 -10.37 -19.40 -9.58
C PHE A 262 -10.38 -20.23 -8.29
N LEU A 263 -11.44 -20.12 -7.48
CA LEU A 263 -11.55 -20.78 -6.17
C LEU A 263 -12.44 -22.03 -6.17
N THR A 264 -13.32 -22.16 -7.15
CA THR A 264 -14.33 -23.22 -7.28
C THR A 264 -14.08 -24.11 -8.50
N PRO A 265 -14.66 -25.32 -8.56
CA PRO A 265 -14.57 -26.19 -9.74
C PRO A 265 -15.57 -25.85 -10.86
N ASN A 266 -16.72 -25.26 -10.55
CA ASN A 266 -17.82 -25.01 -11.50
C ASN A 266 -18.56 -23.66 -11.31
N GLY A 267 -17.99 -22.74 -10.52
CA GLY A 267 -18.57 -21.43 -10.23
C GLY A 267 -19.45 -21.40 -8.97
N PHE A 268 -20.04 -20.22 -8.71
CA PHE A 268 -21.02 -19.95 -7.66
C PHE A 268 -22.44 -19.87 -8.18
N GLU A 269 -23.39 -20.35 -7.37
CA GLU A 269 -24.78 -19.93 -7.36
C GLU A 269 -24.94 -18.70 -6.45
N ILE A 270 -25.86 -17.79 -6.79
CA ILE A 270 -26.15 -16.59 -5.99
C ILE A 270 -26.88 -17.00 -4.71
N GLY A 271 -26.30 -16.68 -3.55
CA GLY A 271 -26.86 -16.95 -2.23
C GLY A 271 -27.87 -15.88 -1.76
N ASP A 272 -28.63 -16.22 -0.72
CA ASP A 272 -29.41 -15.24 0.03
C ASP A 272 -28.49 -14.53 1.05
N GLY A 273 -28.68 -13.22 1.25
CA GLY A 273 -27.89 -12.46 2.23
C GLY A 273 -28.17 -12.90 3.68
N PRO A 274 -27.17 -13.35 4.47
CA PRO A 274 -27.42 -13.85 5.82
C PRO A 274 -27.62 -12.71 6.83
N ASP A 275 -28.42 -12.97 7.88
CA ASP A 275 -28.63 -12.07 9.03
C ASP A 275 -27.73 -12.42 10.26
N VAL A 276 -27.13 -13.62 10.27
CA VAL A 276 -26.32 -14.15 11.38
C VAL A 276 -25.18 -14.97 10.78
N TYR A 277 -23.98 -14.86 11.35
CA TYR A 277 -22.77 -15.42 10.75
C TYR A 277 -21.99 -16.34 11.70
N ASP A 278 -21.38 -17.38 11.14
CA ASP A 278 -20.26 -18.09 11.76
C ASP A 278 -18.94 -17.56 11.19
N PHE A 279 -17.90 -17.52 12.04
CA PHE A 279 -16.60 -16.92 11.74
C PHE A 279 -15.47 -17.96 11.83
N PHE A 280 -14.56 -17.94 10.86
CA PHE A 280 -13.44 -18.88 10.75
C PHE A 280 -12.12 -18.17 10.47
N ASN A 281 -11.00 -18.89 10.66
CA ASN A 281 -9.65 -18.44 10.31
C ASN A 281 -9.31 -17.07 10.90
N MET A 282 -9.77 -16.84 12.13
CA MET A 282 -9.70 -15.55 12.83
C MET A 282 -8.27 -15.15 13.22
N ASP A 283 -7.31 -16.04 13.03
CA ASP A 283 -5.86 -15.87 13.12
C ASP A 283 -5.20 -15.46 11.79
N THR A 284 -5.97 -15.30 10.71
CA THR A 284 -5.47 -14.78 9.41
C THR A 284 -5.69 -13.27 9.28
N PRO A 285 -4.81 -12.52 8.57
CA PRO A 285 -4.94 -11.07 8.40
C PRO A 285 -6.26 -10.64 7.71
N PHE A 286 -6.72 -11.42 6.72
CA PHE A 286 -8.00 -11.20 6.06
C PHE A 286 -9.23 -11.29 6.98
N ALA A 287 -9.16 -12.03 8.09
CA ALA A 287 -10.25 -12.15 9.05
C ALA A 287 -10.24 -11.08 10.16
N GLN A 288 -9.28 -10.13 10.14
CA GLN A 288 -9.08 -9.22 11.28
C GLN A 288 -10.15 -8.15 11.43
N MET A 289 -10.98 -8.33 12.46
CA MET A 289 -12.04 -7.41 12.87
C MET A 289 -12.32 -7.50 14.38
N ASP A 290 -12.95 -6.46 14.91
CA ASP A 290 -13.52 -6.39 16.26
C ASP A 290 -14.91 -5.73 16.16
N GLY A 291 -15.84 -6.09 17.04
CA GLY A 291 -17.22 -5.61 17.01
C GLY A 291 -18.21 -6.58 16.35
N LYS A 292 -19.22 -6.06 15.63
CA LYS A 292 -20.28 -6.85 14.97
C LYS A 292 -20.19 -6.68 13.47
N PHE A 293 -20.23 -7.78 12.72
CA PHE A 293 -20.35 -7.75 11.26
C PHE A 293 -21.82 -7.72 10.83
N ALA A 294 -22.11 -7.03 9.73
CA ALA A 294 -23.33 -7.15 8.95
C ALA A 294 -23.00 -7.02 7.46
N SER A 295 -23.48 -7.95 6.64
CA SER A 295 -23.42 -7.84 5.19
C SER A 295 -24.32 -6.70 4.72
N VAL A 296 -23.92 -6.02 3.65
CA VAL A 296 -24.84 -5.20 2.87
C VAL A 296 -25.61 -6.06 1.86
N GLY A 297 -26.76 -5.56 1.39
CA GLY A 297 -27.45 -6.15 0.25
C GLY A 297 -26.76 -5.84 -1.07
N GLY A 298 -27.22 -6.48 -2.15
CA GLY A 298 -26.69 -6.30 -3.49
C GLY A 298 -27.45 -7.16 -4.50
N SER A 299 -26.94 -7.26 -5.73
CA SER A 299 -27.29 -8.36 -6.63
C SER A 299 -26.66 -9.68 -6.19
N GLU A 300 -25.48 -9.62 -5.58
CA GLU A 300 -24.66 -10.76 -5.15
C GLU A 300 -24.34 -10.64 -3.64
N PRO A 301 -25.30 -10.88 -2.73
CA PRO A 301 -25.11 -10.62 -1.30
C PRO A 301 -24.30 -11.72 -0.59
N ALA A 302 -24.29 -12.93 -1.14
CA ALA A 302 -23.52 -14.09 -0.67
C ALA A 302 -23.40 -15.11 -1.81
N TYR A 303 -22.55 -16.11 -1.65
CA TYR A 303 -22.28 -17.14 -2.66
C TYR A 303 -22.54 -18.55 -2.12
N THR A 304 -23.01 -19.43 -2.98
CA THR A 304 -23.29 -20.84 -2.67
C THR A 304 -22.66 -21.73 -3.73
N LEU A 305 -22.05 -22.85 -3.33
CA LEU A 305 -21.50 -23.82 -4.26
C LEU A 305 -22.61 -24.72 -4.86
N PRO A 306 -22.50 -25.11 -6.14
CA PRO A 306 -23.39 -26.09 -6.75
C PRO A 306 -23.46 -27.40 -5.94
N MET A 307 -24.64 -28.03 -5.90
CA MET A 307 -24.88 -29.17 -5.01
C MET A 307 -23.90 -30.35 -5.23
N GLY A 308 -22.98 -30.52 -4.28
CA GLY A 308 -21.99 -31.60 -4.26
C GLY A 308 -20.56 -31.17 -4.59
N ASP A 309 -20.36 -29.89 -4.94
CA ASP A 309 -19.04 -29.30 -5.08
C ASP A 309 -18.42 -28.94 -3.72
N SER A 310 -17.12 -28.67 -3.76
CA SER A 310 -16.35 -28.07 -2.68
C SER A 310 -15.43 -27.01 -3.28
N TYR A 311 -14.93 -26.10 -2.47
CA TYR A 311 -13.81 -25.24 -2.84
C TYR A 311 -12.57 -26.08 -3.24
N LYS A 312 -11.70 -25.48 -4.04
CA LYS A 312 -10.44 -26.11 -4.49
C LYS A 312 -9.41 -26.26 -3.38
N SER A 313 -9.50 -25.45 -2.33
CA SER A 313 -8.69 -25.53 -1.11
C SER A 313 -9.58 -25.49 0.13
N ASP A 314 -9.08 -26.08 1.21
CA ASP A 314 -9.57 -25.87 2.57
C ASP A 314 -9.17 -24.48 3.09
N ASP A 315 -9.73 -24.08 4.24
CA ASP A 315 -9.44 -22.87 5.01
C ASP A 315 -9.62 -21.52 4.28
N ILE A 316 -10.40 -21.50 3.18
CA ILE A 316 -10.59 -20.27 2.40
C ILE A 316 -11.75 -19.37 2.84
N VAL A 317 -12.70 -19.85 3.64
CA VAL A 317 -13.89 -19.07 4.05
C VAL A 317 -13.67 -18.48 5.44
N MET A 318 -14.01 -17.20 5.62
CA MET A 318 -13.88 -16.48 6.88
C MET A 318 -15.24 -16.11 7.49
N ILE A 319 -16.27 -15.89 6.66
CA ILE A 319 -17.63 -15.53 7.10
C ILE A 319 -18.65 -16.31 6.26
N THR A 320 -19.56 -17.05 6.92
CA THR A 320 -20.69 -17.78 6.30
C THR A 320 -21.98 -17.60 7.09
N GLU A 321 -23.13 -18.04 6.55
CA GLU A 321 -24.40 -18.08 7.30
C GLU A 321 -24.32 -19.00 8.54
N ALA A 322 -24.74 -18.50 9.69
CA ALA A 322 -24.63 -19.24 10.94
C ALA A 322 -25.41 -20.58 10.93
N GLY A 323 -24.68 -21.68 11.14
CA GLY A 323 -25.22 -23.03 11.16
C GLY A 323 -25.41 -23.70 9.80
N THR A 324 -24.95 -23.09 8.69
CA THR A 324 -24.80 -23.78 7.41
C THR A 324 -23.41 -24.46 7.32
N PRO A 325 -23.22 -25.42 6.39
CA PRO A 325 -21.88 -25.85 5.99
C PRO A 325 -21.22 -24.78 5.11
N ILE A 326 -19.87 -24.69 5.17
CA ILE A 326 -19.06 -24.00 4.15
C ILE A 326 -19.50 -24.46 2.75
N GLY A 327 -19.64 -23.50 1.84
CA GLY A 327 -20.23 -23.68 0.51
C GLY A 327 -21.70 -23.22 0.43
N VAL A 328 -22.27 -22.61 1.48
CA VAL A 328 -23.69 -22.21 1.52
C VAL A 328 -23.85 -20.83 2.17
N ASN A 329 -24.18 -19.84 1.34
CA ASN A 329 -24.29 -18.43 1.70
C ASN A 329 -23.00 -17.88 2.37
N ASP A 330 -21.85 -18.22 1.80
CA ASP A 330 -20.54 -17.68 2.18
C ASP A 330 -20.44 -16.21 1.74
N VAL A 331 -19.97 -15.34 2.64
CA VAL A 331 -19.94 -13.87 2.45
C VAL A 331 -18.53 -13.35 2.24
N TRP A 332 -17.53 -13.88 2.96
CA TRP A 332 -16.14 -13.45 2.85
C TRP A 332 -15.23 -14.67 2.77
N MET A 333 -14.42 -14.71 1.72
CA MET A 333 -13.49 -15.80 1.44
C MET A 333 -12.23 -15.28 0.74
N THR A 334 -11.10 -15.92 0.99
CA THR A 334 -9.85 -15.69 0.26
C THR A 334 -9.08 -16.98 0.10
N GLY A 335 -8.47 -17.18 -1.06
CA GLY A 335 -7.66 -18.37 -1.35
C GLY A 335 -6.72 -18.13 -2.51
N LEU A 336 -5.75 -19.03 -2.68
CA LEU A 336 -4.84 -18.98 -3.81
C LEU A 336 -5.48 -19.62 -5.04
N ILE A 337 -5.22 -19.05 -6.21
CA ILE A 337 -5.82 -19.51 -7.48
C ILE A 337 -5.63 -21.02 -7.68
N ASP A 338 -6.66 -21.67 -8.20
CA ASP A 338 -6.75 -23.11 -8.44
C ASP A 338 -6.49 -24.01 -7.22
N GLY A 339 -6.45 -23.47 -6.00
CA GLY A 339 -6.14 -24.22 -4.79
C GLY A 339 -4.70 -24.75 -4.76
N VAL A 340 -3.75 -24.01 -5.35
CA VAL A 340 -2.32 -24.40 -5.42
C VAL A 340 -1.74 -24.76 -4.04
N CYS A 341 -2.20 -24.09 -2.99
CA CYS A 341 -1.98 -24.49 -1.58
C CYS A 341 -3.02 -23.79 -0.65
N PRO A 342 -3.04 -24.10 0.67
CA PRO A 342 -3.96 -23.48 1.63
C PRO A 342 -3.84 -21.95 1.71
N ALA A 343 -4.96 -21.26 1.95
CA ALA A 343 -5.02 -19.81 2.09
C ALA A 343 -4.11 -19.26 3.21
N SER A 344 -3.88 -20.06 4.26
CA SER A 344 -3.02 -19.77 5.39
C SER A 344 -1.51 -19.98 5.14
N SER A 345 -1.05 -20.05 3.88
CA SER A 345 0.35 -20.33 3.56
C SER A 345 0.96 -19.43 2.49
N SER A 346 2.24 -19.07 2.69
CA SER A 346 3.03 -18.13 1.88
C SER A 346 3.53 -18.74 0.56
N CYS A 347 2.62 -19.23 -0.29
CA CYS A 347 2.97 -19.76 -1.61
C CYS A 347 3.18 -18.64 -2.64
N LEU A 348 4.39 -18.06 -2.62
CA LEU A 348 4.83 -16.96 -3.50
C LEU A 348 4.99 -17.35 -4.99
N ASN A 349 4.31 -18.41 -5.44
CA ASN A 349 4.25 -18.87 -6.82
C ASN A 349 2.83 -18.87 -7.39
N ALA A 350 1.86 -18.30 -6.66
CA ALA A 350 0.46 -18.17 -7.06
C ALA A 350 -0.14 -16.90 -6.43
N GLY A 351 -1.13 -16.33 -7.10
CA GLY A 351 -1.84 -15.14 -6.66
C GLY A 351 -3.04 -15.48 -5.77
N LYS A 352 -3.31 -14.59 -4.81
CA LYS A 352 -4.48 -14.66 -3.92
C LYS A 352 -5.71 -14.09 -4.62
N VAL A 353 -6.87 -14.60 -4.27
CA VAL A 353 -8.18 -14.14 -4.73
C VAL A 353 -9.08 -13.99 -3.52
N SER A 354 -9.55 -12.77 -3.26
CA SER A 354 -10.47 -12.42 -2.19
C SER A 354 -11.83 -12.03 -2.77
N TYR A 355 -12.90 -12.66 -2.27
CA TYR A 355 -14.27 -12.38 -2.71
C TYR A 355 -15.17 -11.98 -1.54
N LEU A 356 -15.80 -10.81 -1.69
CA LEU A 356 -16.74 -10.25 -0.73
C LEU A 356 -18.16 -10.17 -1.33
N GLY A 357 -19.12 -10.80 -0.67
CA GLY A 357 -20.56 -10.63 -0.94
C GLY A 357 -21.02 -9.28 -0.42
N GLY A 358 -21.94 -8.63 -1.15
CA GLY A 358 -22.32 -7.24 -0.91
C GLY A 358 -22.38 -6.42 -2.20
N HIS A 359 -22.49 -5.10 -2.09
CA HIS A 359 -22.53 -4.17 -3.24
C HIS A 359 -21.82 -2.85 -2.93
N GLU A 360 -22.10 -2.28 -1.76
CA GLU A 360 -21.40 -1.09 -1.26
C GLU A 360 -21.46 -1.08 0.26
N TYR A 361 -20.43 -1.63 0.92
CA TYR A 361 -20.20 -1.43 2.35
C TYR A 361 -20.02 0.06 2.71
N LYS A 362 -20.23 0.37 3.99
CA LYS A 362 -20.22 1.74 4.50
C LYS A 362 -18.85 2.17 5.01
N THR A 363 -18.72 3.48 5.18
CA THR A 363 -17.58 4.15 5.81
C THR A 363 -18.04 4.98 7.01
N ASP A 364 -19.12 4.55 7.66
CA ASP A 364 -19.76 5.26 8.76
C ASP A 364 -19.04 4.93 10.08
N LEU A 365 -18.79 5.95 10.89
CA LEU A 365 -18.07 5.86 12.16
C LEU A 365 -18.96 6.40 13.30
N PRO A 366 -18.87 5.87 14.54
CA PRO A 366 -17.93 4.85 15.00
C PRO A 366 -18.25 3.46 14.44
N ILE A 367 -17.23 2.64 14.19
CA ILE A 367 -17.43 1.34 13.52
C ILE A 367 -18.22 0.34 14.39
N SER A 368 -18.18 0.47 15.72
CA SER A 368 -18.94 -0.36 16.65
C SER A 368 -20.47 -0.20 16.56
N GLU A 369 -20.93 0.97 16.09
CA GLU A 369 -22.36 1.26 15.85
C GLU A 369 -22.78 0.97 14.39
N ASN A 370 -21.82 0.82 13.47
CA ASN A 370 -22.03 0.65 12.04
C ASN A 370 -21.45 -0.71 11.56
N PRO A 371 -22.15 -1.83 11.80
CA PRO A 371 -21.63 -3.18 11.55
C PRO A 371 -21.40 -3.47 10.06
N ASP A 372 -22.04 -2.71 9.16
CA ASP A 372 -21.84 -2.73 7.72
C ASP A 372 -20.70 -1.81 7.23
N SER A 373 -19.93 -1.24 8.15
CA SER A 373 -18.63 -0.62 7.87
C SER A 373 -17.46 -1.60 8.03
N LEU A 374 -17.68 -2.79 8.60
CA LEU A 374 -16.63 -3.82 8.69
C LEU A 374 -16.26 -4.45 7.33
N GLY A 375 -17.14 -4.50 6.33
CA GLY A 375 -16.74 -4.99 4.99
C GLY A 375 -15.66 -4.10 4.34
N THR A 376 -15.76 -2.78 4.50
CA THR A 376 -14.69 -1.83 4.13
C THR A 376 -13.37 -2.13 4.86
N ARG A 377 -13.45 -2.55 6.12
CA ARG A 377 -12.26 -2.99 6.88
C ARG A 377 -11.65 -4.27 6.30
N LEU A 378 -12.48 -5.24 5.89
CA LEU A 378 -12.00 -6.47 5.22
C LEU A 378 -11.31 -6.15 3.89
N PHE A 379 -11.86 -5.21 3.11
CA PHE A 379 -11.21 -4.66 1.92
C PHE A 379 -9.85 -4.01 2.25
N LEU A 380 -9.76 -3.17 3.29
CA LEU A 380 -8.51 -2.50 3.66
C LEU A 380 -7.45 -3.47 4.21
N ASN A 381 -7.84 -4.48 5.01
CA ASN A 381 -6.94 -5.59 5.41
C ASN A 381 -6.29 -6.21 4.17
N SER A 382 -7.10 -6.41 3.12
CA SER A 382 -6.70 -7.11 1.90
C SER A 382 -5.53 -6.42 1.18
N LEU A 383 -5.41 -5.09 1.27
CA LEU A 383 -4.34 -4.31 0.66
C LEU A 383 -2.96 -4.63 1.25
N PHE A 384 -2.87 -4.87 2.55
CA PHE A 384 -1.61 -5.12 3.27
C PHE A 384 -1.21 -6.61 3.27
N GLU A 385 -2.04 -7.46 2.66
CA GLU A 385 -1.79 -8.87 2.36
C GLU A 385 -1.27 -9.10 0.92
N ALA A 386 -1.21 -8.03 0.12
CA ALA A 386 -0.60 -8.04 -1.20
C ALA A 386 0.89 -8.37 -1.07
N PRO A 387 1.44 -9.39 -1.79
CA PRO A 387 2.77 -9.90 -1.49
C PRO A 387 3.89 -8.85 -1.48
N CYS A 388 3.82 -7.84 -2.36
CA CYS A 388 4.83 -6.78 -2.41
C CYS A 388 4.81 -5.78 -1.24
N ALA A 389 3.83 -5.84 -0.33
CA ALA A 389 3.87 -5.09 0.94
C ALA A 389 4.63 -5.84 2.05
N THR A 390 4.77 -7.16 1.93
CA THR A 390 5.33 -8.06 2.94
C THR A 390 6.82 -8.33 2.74
N LEU A 391 7.59 -8.52 3.80
CA LEU A 391 9.01 -8.91 3.74
C LEU A 391 9.21 -10.23 2.97
N GLU A 392 8.26 -11.16 3.15
CA GLU A 392 8.23 -12.44 2.44
C GLU A 392 8.13 -12.24 0.93
N GLY A 393 7.32 -11.30 0.46
CA GLY A 393 7.11 -11.00 -0.96
C GLY A 393 7.87 -9.79 -1.50
N PHE A 394 8.92 -9.30 -0.82
CA PHE A 394 9.73 -8.18 -1.31
C PHE A 394 11.04 -8.68 -1.96
N PRO A 395 11.50 -8.10 -3.09
CA PRO A 395 12.84 -8.39 -3.61
C PRO A 395 13.92 -7.96 -2.60
N GLN A 396 14.95 -8.79 -2.43
CA GLN A 396 16.01 -8.55 -1.44
C GLN A 396 17.31 -8.32 -2.20
N LEU A 397 17.54 -7.06 -2.58
CA LEU A 397 18.70 -6.68 -3.39
C LEU A 397 19.95 -6.49 -2.53
N GLU A 398 21.08 -6.94 -3.08
CA GLU A 398 22.42 -6.63 -2.58
C GLU A 398 23.20 -5.91 -3.68
N LEU A 399 23.90 -4.83 -3.31
CA LEU A 399 24.85 -4.13 -4.16
C LEU A 399 26.17 -3.96 -3.41
N THR A 400 27.25 -4.54 -3.93
CA THR A 400 28.60 -4.41 -3.39
C THR A 400 29.51 -3.77 -4.42
N LYS A 401 30.28 -2.77 -3.98
CA LYS A 401 31.28 -2.08 -4.78
C LYS A 401 32.68 -2.41 -4.29
N SER A 402 33.58 -2.70 -5.22
CA SER A 402 34.99 -2.91 -4.93
C SER A 402 35.89 -2.13 -5.89
N GLY A 403 37.12 -1.89 -5.46
CA GLY A 403 38.16 -1.16 -6.18
C GLY A 403 39.50 -1.30 -5.43
N PRO A 404 40.60 -0.72 -5.93
CA PRO A 404 41.87 -0.76 -5.22
C PRO A 404 41.86 0.15 -3.98
N ASP A 405 42.25 -0.36 -2.82
CA ASP A 405 42.48 0.46 -1.61
C ASP A 405 43.56 1.53 -1.87
N GLN A 406 44.58 1.17 -2.66
CA GLN A 406 45.69 2.04 -3.05
C GLN A 406 46.16 1.74 -4.49
N THR A 407 46.60 2.78 -5.21
CA THR A 407 47.21 2.69 -6.54
C THR A 407 48.38 3.66 -6.70
N ASP A 408 49.40 3.25 -7.46
CA ASP A 408 50.50 4.11 -7.94
C ASP A 408 50.26 4.66 -9.37
N VAL A 409 49.17 4.23 -10.03
CA VAL A 409 48.81 4.62 -11.39
C VAL A 409 47.43 5.28 -11.41
N PRO A 410 47.20 6.29 -12.29
CA PRO A 410 45.95 7.03 -12.31
C PRO A 410 44.77 6.22 -12.86
N GLU A 411 45.03 5.20 -13.68
CA GLU A 411 43.98 4.35 -14.26
C GLU A 411 43.61 3.25 -13.25
N ILE A 412 42.35 3.27 -12.80
CA ILE A 412 41.79 2.28 -11.87
C ILE A 412 40.48 1.72 -12.41
N THR A 413 40.14 0.51 -11.98
CA THR A 413 38.87 -0.16 -12.27
C THR A 413 38.11 -0.35 -10.97
N TYR A 414 36.81 -0.04 -11.00
CA TYR A 414 35.84 -0.45 -9.99
C TYR A 414 34.99 -1.59 -10.53
N THR A 415 34.59 -2.49 -9.64
CA THR A 415 33.68 -3.61 -9.91
C THR A 415 32.44 -3.44 -9.03
N LEU A 416 31.26 -3.67 -9.62
CA LEU A 416 29.95 -3.60 -8.98
C LEU A 416 29.30 -4.98 -9.09
N ASP A 417 29.21 -5.69 -7.97
CA ASP A 417 28.52 -6.98 -7.84
C ASP A 417 27.09 -6.73 -7.34
N TYR A 418 26.08 -7.29 -8.02
CA TYR A 418 24.67 -7.14 -7.66
C TYR A 418 23.93 -8.49 -7.69
N MET A 419 22.93 -8.65 -6.82
CA MET A 419 22.15 -9.88 -6.68
C MET A 419 20.74 -9.59 -6.14
N ASN A 420 19.73 -10.31 -6.60
CA ASN A 420 18.43 -10.40 -5.94
C ASN A 420 18.33 -11.74 -5.18
N ASN A 421 18.47 -11.68 -3.86
CA ASN A 421 18.29 -12.84 -2.97
C ASN A 421 16.81 -13.05 -2.56
N GLY A 422 15.92 -12.15 -2.95
CA GLY A 422 14.49 -12.22 -2.63
C GLY A 422 13.73 -13.19 -3.55
N PRO A 423 12.49 -13.56 -3.19
CA PRO A 423 11.68 -14.48 -3.98
C PRO A 423 10.95 -13.81 -5.16
N LEU A 424 10.73 -12.49 -5.11
CA LEU A 424 10.08 -11.73 -6.18
C LEU A 424 11.11 -10.99 -7.04
N PRO A 425 10.82 -10.71 -8.32
CA PRO A 425 11.69 -9.89 -9.16
C PRO A 425 11.73 -8.44 -8.66
N ALA A 426 12.89 -7.79 -8.82
CA ALA A 426 12.97 -6.34 -8.89
C ALA A 426 12.79 -5.93 -10.36
N LEU A 427 11.95 -4.95 -10.63
CA LEU A 427 11.62 -4.53 -12.00
C LEU A 427 12.47 -3.33 -12.42
N ALA A 428 12.63 -3.15 -13.73
CA ALA A 428 13.24 -1.96 -14.36
C ALA A 428 14.58 -1.52 -13.75
N VAL A 429 15.44 -2.46 -13.35
CA VAL A 429 16.66 -2.22 -12.59
C VAL A 429 17.67 -1.39 -13.39
N VAL A 430 18.16 -0.31 -12.78
CA VAL A 430 19.20 0.59 -13.32
C VAL A 430 20.31 0.77 -12.28
N LEU A 431 21.53 0.40 -12.66
CA LEU A 431 22.72 0.61 -11.84
C LEU A 431 23.46 1.89 -12.28
N ARG A 432 23.84 2.72 -11.31
CA ARG A 432 24.53 4.01 -11.50
C ARG A 432 25.79 4.10 -10.67
N ASP A 433 26.81 4.76 -11.21
CA ASP A 433 28.03 5.07 -10.47
C ASP A 433 28.58 6.45 -10.90
N PRO A 434 28.49 7.48 -10.04
CA PRO A 434 29.12 8.78 -10.28
C PRO A 434 30.64 8.65 -10.37
N LEU A 435 31.26 9.25 -11.38
CA LEU A 435 32.72 9.28 -11.50
C LEU A 435 33.34 9.91 -10.24
N PRO A 436 34.43 9.33 -9.66
CA PRO A 436 35.15 9.96 -8.56
C PRO A 436 35.56 11.39 -8.91
N SER A 437 35.53 12.31 -7.94
CA SER A 437 35.67 13.75 -8.17
C SER A 437 36.82 14.14 -9.11
N GLY A 438 36.48 14.59 -10.32
CA GLY A 438 37.43 15.05 -11.35
C GLY A 438 38.11 13.94 -12.15
N ALA A 439 37.75 12.67 -11.94
CA ALA A 439 38.18 11.56 -12.79
C ALA A 439 37.57 11.64 -14.19
N SER A 440 38.21 10.96 -15.13
CA SER A 440 37.72 10.83 -16.51
C SER A 440 37.44 9.37 -16.84
N PHE A 441 36.26 9.10 -17.40
CA PHE A 441 35.86 7.76 -17.85
C PHE A 441 36.78 7.22 -18.95
N VAL A 442 37.10 5.93 -18.86
CA VAL A 442 37.90 5.20 -19.86
C VAL A 442 37.04 4.15 -20.58
N SER A 443 36.35 3.28 -19.83
CA SER A 443 35.50 2.21 -20.39
C SER A 443 34.59 1.60 -19.32
N ALA A 444 33.55 0.88 -19.75
CA ALA A 444 32.72 0.02 -18.91
C ALA A 444 32.37 -1.29 -19.63
N THR A 445 32.01 -2.33 -18.88
CA THR A 445 31.56 -3.62 -19.41
C THR A 445 30.05 -3.61 -19.67
N ASP A 446 29.57 -4.64 -20.39
CA ASP A 446 28.15 -5.05 -20.44
C ASP A 446 27.14 -3.94 -20.78
N GLY A 447 27.54 -3.05 -21.70
CA GLY A 447 26.68 -1.96 -22.19
C GLY A 447 26.73 -0.69 -21.37
N GLY A 448 27.46 -0.67 -20.24
CA GLY A 448 27.63 0.50 -19.39
C GLY A 448 28.12 1.72 -20.16
N ALA A 449 27.46 2.86 -19.94
CA ALA A 449 27.73 4.09 -20.68
C ALA A 449 27.83 5.30 -19.75
N LEU A 450 28.81 6.17 -19.98
CA LEU A 450 28.87 7.47 -19.32
C LEU A 450 27.73 8.36 -19.84
N MET A 451 26.86 8.80 -18.93
CA MET A 451 25.84 9.81 -19.18
C MET A 451 26.02 10.95 -18.17
N GLY A 452 26.40 12.14 -18.65
CA GLY A 452 26.83 13.23 -17.76
C GLY A 452 28.14 12.87 -17.07
N ASP A 453 28.11 12.77 -15.75
CA ASP A 453 29.19 12.37 -14.85
C ASP A 453 28.93 11.02 -14.14
N GLU A 454 27.95 10.23 -14.57
CA GLU A 454 27.65 8.87 -14.06
C GLU A 454 27.84 7.80 -15.14
N VAL A 455 28.31 6.62 -14.75
CA VAL A 455 28.23 5.41 -15.58
C VAL A 455 26.93 4.69 -15.26
N ILE A 456 26.14 4.39 -16.29
CA ILE A 456 24.79 3.80 -16.16
C ILE A 456 24.72 2.47 -16.90
N TRP A 457 24.13 1.45 -16.25
CA TRP A 457 23.71 0.19 -16.85
C TRP A 457 22.20 0.00 -16.66
N SER A 458 21.46 -0.20 -17.75
CA SER A 458 20.07 -0.67 -17.69
C SER A 458 20.07 -2.19 -17.70
N LEU A 459 19.71 -2.80 -16.57
CA LEU A 459 19.76 -4.24 -16.36
C LEU A 459 18.44 -4.94 -16.73
N GLY A 460 17.32 -4.20 -16.72
CA GLY A 460 15.98 -4.75 -16.94
C GLY A 460 15.45 -5.39 -15.66
N ASN A 461 14.58 -6.39 -15.77
CA ASN A 461 14.07 -7.10 -14.61
C ASN A 461 15.16 -8.04 -14.04
N LEU A 462 15.28 -8.08 -12.70
CA LEU A 462 16.21 -8.95 -11.98
C LEU A 462 15.42 -9.95 -11.14
N GLY A 463 15.25 -11.17 -11.66
CA GLY A 463 14.48 -12.23 -11.05
C GLY A 463 15.10 -12.81 -9.77
N SER A 464 14.36 -13.69 -9.10
CA SER A 464 14.83 -14.35 -7.87
C SER A 464 16.09 -15.19 -8.13
N GLY A 465 17.15 -14.91 -7.37
CA GLY A 465 18.46 -15.56 -7.51
C GLY A 465 19.26 -15.11 -8.73
N GLU A 466 18.82 -14.07 -9.45
CA GLU A 466 19.56 -13.47 -10.55
C GLU A 466 20.49 -12.35 -10.05
N GLY A 467 21.63 -12.21 -10.71
CA GLY A 467 22.68 -11.29 -10.32
C GLY A 467 23.84 -11.31 -11.31
N GLY A 468 24.78 -10.39 -11.13
CA GLY A 468 25.90 -10.21 -12.03
C GLY A 468 26.99 -9.33 -11.44
N ALA A 469 28.01 -9.05 -12.25
CA ALA A 469 29.06 -8.11 -11.93
C ALA A 469 29.38 -7.29 -13.17
N VAL A 470 29.51 -5.98 -13.01
CA VAL A 470 29.95 -5.06 -14.08
C VAL A 470 31.15 -4.24 -13.61
N GLU A 471 31.97 -3.81 -14.55
CA GLU A 471 33.19 -3.04 -14.25
C GLU A 471 33.21 -1.74 -15.03
N PHE A 472 33.78 -0.69 -14.44
CA PHE A 472 34.17 0.51 -15.16
C PHE A 472 35.55 1.02 -14.74
N THR A 473 36.25 1.62 -15.70
CA THR A 473 37.62 2.12 -15.56
C THR A 473 37.65 3.62 -15.72
N VAL A 474 38.38 4.30 -14.83
CA VAL A 474 38.55 5.75 -14.82
C VAL A 474 40.03 6.13 -14.71
N THR A 475 40.38 7.32 -15.19
CA THR A 475 41.67 7.96 -14.94
C THR A 475 41.48 9.06 -13.89
N LEU A 476 42.11 8.91 -12.72
CA LEU A 476 42.14 9.88 -11.63
C LEU A 476 43.02 11.10 -11.98
N PRO A 477 42.61 12.33 -11.62
CA PRO A 477 43.26 13.56 -12.10
C PRO A 477 44.60 13.87 -11.41
N ALA A 478 44.76 13.50 -10.14
CA ALA A 478 45.94 13.81 -9.31
C ALA A 478 46.06 12.85 -8.12
N LEU A 479 47.21 12.86 -7.43
CA LEU A 479 47.35 12.13 -6.17
C LEU A 479 46.36 12.65 -5.11
N GLY A 480 45.79 11.75 -4.32
CA GLY A 480 44.75 12.06 -3.34
C GLY A 480 43.93 10.82 -2.95
N VAL A 481 42.94 11.03 -2.08
CA VAL A 481 41.96 9.99 -1.70
C VAL A 481 40.66 10.27 -2.45
N TYR A 482 40.10 9.22 -3.05
CA TYR A 482 38.87 9.25 -3.81
C TYR A 482 37.82 8.37 -3.13
N GLU A 483 36.71 8.97 -2.78
CA GLU A 483 35.50 8.30 -2.30
C GLU A 483 34.58 8.03 -3.48
N ASN A 484 33.96 6.84 -3.52
CA ASN A 484 33.06 6.45 -4.59
C ASN A 484 32.07 5.37 -4.12
N THR A 485 30.80 5.55 -4.46
CA THR A 485 29.63 4.74 -4.08
C THR A 485 28.73 4.62 -5.30
N ALA A 486 28.10 3.47 -5.50
CA ALA A 486 27.12 3.23 -6.55
C ALA A 486 25.69 3.18 -5.98
N THR A 487 24.70 3.41 -6.82
CA THR A 487 23.27 3.29 -6.47
C THR A 487 22.59 2.40 -7.49
N LEU A 488 21.74 1.48 -7.03
CA LEU A 488 20.87 0.65 -7.86
C LEU A 488 19.43 1.12 -7.64
N ASP A 489 18.85 1.70 -8.68
CA ASP A 489 17.42 2.03 -8.76
C ASP A 489 16.64 0.81 -9.27
N TYR A 490 15.43 0.60 -8.77
CA TYR A 490 14.52 -0.46 -9.22
C TYR A 490 13.08 -0.09 -8.88
N THR A 491 12.11 -0.82 -9.42
CA THR A 491 10.72 -0.74 -8.97
C THR A 491 10.22 -2.06 -8.41
N VAL A 492 9.23 -1.97 -7.51
CA VAL A 492 8.44 -3.11 -7.05
C VAL A 492 6.98 -2.78 -7.36
N GLY A 493 6.47 -3.36 -8.45
CA GLY A 493 5.34 -2.81 -9.16
C GLY A 493 5.63 -1.39 -9.66
N VAL A 494 4.69 -0.45 -9.46
CA VAL A 494 4.86 0.98 -9.78
C VAL A 494 5.65 1.82 -8.78
N ASN A 495 6.03 1.27 -7.61
CA ASN A 495 6.78 2.02 -6.59
C ASN A 495 8.29 1.99 -6.87
N GLU A 496 8.94 3.15 -6.89
CA GLU A 496 10.39 3.31 -7.08
C GLU A 496 11.17 3.14 -5.76
N PHE A 497 12.31 2.45 -5.84
CA PHE A 497 13.22 2.19 -4.72
C PHE A 497 14.68 2.36 -5.17
N ALA A 498 15.58 2.64 -4.22
CA ALA A 498 17.01 2.74 -4.44
C ALA A 498 17.80 2.02 -3.35
N LEU A 499 18.94 1.43 -3.73
CA LEU A 499 19.91 0.80 -2.82
C LEU A 499 21.32 1.32 -3.12
N ASP A 500 21.95 1.94 -2.13
CA ASP A 500 23.36 2.34 -2.22
C ASP A 500 24.31 1.17 -1.91
N SER A 501 25.47 1.17 -2.57
CA SER A 501 26.56 0.25 -2.28
C SER A 501 27.27 0.62 -0.98
N ASN A 502 28.17 -0.26 -0.52
CA ASN A 502 29.23 0.20 0.38
C ASN A 502 30.06 1.33 -0.26
N VAL A 503 30.60 2.22 0.58
CA VAL A 503 31.57 3.23 0.17
C VAL A 503 32.91 2.57 -0.12
N VAL A 504 33.56 2.93 -1.23
CA VAL A 504 34.94 2.55 -1.54
C VAL A 504 35.86 3.77 -1.46
N MET A 505 37.00 3.59 -0.81
CA MET A 505 38.05 4.61 -0.66
C MET A 505 39.31 4.14 -1.39
N THR A 506 39.76 4.91 -2.37
CA THR A 506 40.98 4.63 -3.14
C THR A 506 42.00 5.74 -2.91
N LEU A 507 43.18 5.39 -2.37
CA LEU A 507 44.34 6.28 -2.32
C LEU A 507 45.15 6.19 -3.63
N TYR A 508 45.27 7.29 -4.37
CA TYR A 508 46.22 7.40 -5.46
C TYR A 508 47.49 8.10 -4.98
N GLY A 509 48.60 7.36 -4.91
CA GLY A 509 49.90 7.79 -4.39
C GLY A 509 50.33 7.05 -3.12
N ASP A 510 51.49 7.45 -2.58
CA ASP A 510 51.99 6.97 -1.28
C ASP A 510 51.01 7.30 -0.13
N GLU A 511 51.13 6.58 1.01
CA GLU A 511 50.31 6.80 2.21
C GLU A 511 50.19 8.29 2.57
N LEU A 512 48.98 8.72 2.95
CA LEU A 512 48.77 10.04 3.56
C LEU A 512 49.70 10.17 4.77
N ASP A 513 50.62 11.13 4.71
CA ASP A 513 51.53 11.42 5.82
C ASP A 513 50.73 11.94 7.02
N THR A 514 50.42 11.04 7.94
CA THR A 514 49.68 11.33 9.17
C THR A 514 50.49 12.15 10.19
N ASP A 515 51.78 12.45 9.93
CA ASP A 515 52.62 13.29 10.80
C ASP A 515 52.53 14.80 10.51
N THR A 516 51.36 15.28 10.07
CA THR A 516 51.08 16.73 9.94
C THR A 516 49.80 17.17 10.65
N THR A 517 49.72 17.02 11.99
CA THR A 517 49.07 18.00 12.89
C THR A 517 49.36 17.76 14.38
N ALA A 518 50.59 18.01 14.82
CA ALA A 518 50.90 18.30 16.23
C ALA A 518 51.92 19.43 16.39
N GLY A 519 51.82 20.47 15.55
CA GLY A 519 52.56 21.72 15.66
C GLY A 519 52.16 22.54 16.89
N THR A 520 52.41 22.00 18.09
CA THR A 520 52.25 22.71 19.36
C THR A 520 53.29 23.81 19.38
N ALA A 521 52.85 25.06 19.25
CA ALA A 521 53.73 26.23 19.33
C ALA A 521 54.26 26.40 20.76
N THR A 522 55.38 25.76 21.08
CA THR A 522 56.11 25.97 22.33
C THR A 522 56.84 27.31 22.27
N THR A 523 56.30 28.32 22.95
CA THR A 523 57.00 29.57 23.24
C THR A 523 57.38 29.63 24.72
N ASP A 524 58.58 29.18 25.05
CA ASP A 524 59.28 29.58 26.28
C ASP A 524 59.91 30.97 26.01
N ASP A 525 59.45 32.06 26.65
CA ASP A 525 59.96 32.63 27.93
C ASP A 525 61.05 33.72 27.65
N PRO A 526 61.41 34.70 28.53
CA PRO A 526 60.85 35.07 29.84
C PRO A 526 60.52 36.56 30.14
N SER A 527 59.84 36.73 31.28
CA SER A 527 60.07 37.75 32.34
C SER A 527 59.58 39.22 32.21
N ALA A 528 58.59 39.55 33.06
CA ALA A 528 58.46 40.73 33.98
C ALA A 528 56.99 41.24 34.04
N GLY A 529 56.39 41.64 35.17
CA GLY A 529 56.82 41.62 36.57
C GLY A 529 55.99 42.55 37.47
N SER A 530 55.19 41.98 38.39
CA SER A 530 54.61 42.56 39.63
C SER A 530 53.65 43.79 39.61
N SER A 531 52.48 43.61 40.29
CA SER A 531 51.68 44.63 41.04
C SER A 531 51.09 45.84 40.26
N ASP A 532 49.96 46.46 40.62
CA ASP A 532 49.27 46.61 41.93
C ASP A 532 47.74 46.89 41.75
N ALA A 533 47.03 47.15 42.86
CA ALA A 533 45.57 47.23 43.00
C ALA A 533 44.85 48.49 42.46
N GLY A 534 43.50 48.43 42.44
CA GLY A 534 42.71 49.55 43.00
C GLY A 534 41.51 50.13 42.21
N THR A 535 40.29 49.73 42.62
CA THR A 535 39.09 50.58 42.82
C THR A 535 38.62 51.63 41.78
N GLY A 536 37.38 51.43 41.30
CA GLY A 536 36.29 52.41 41.45
C GLY A 536 36.01 53.40 40.30
N GLY A 537 34.73 53.64 40.01
CA GLY A 537 34.29 54.67 39.04
C GLY A 537 32.85 54.50 38.57
N ASP A 538 31.89 55.01 39.34
CA ASP A 538 30.43 54.99 39.08
C ASP A 538 29.98 56.18 38.20
N SER A 539 28.95 55.99 37.37
CA SER A 539 27.85 56.96 37.17
C SER A 539 26.83 56.47 36.12
N ALA A 540 25.56 56.43 36.51
CA ALA A 540 24.42 56.12 35.65
C ALA A 540 24.02 57.26 34.70
N THR A 541 23.15 56.97 33.72
CA THR A 541 21.76 57.49 33.71
C THR A 541 20.88 56.74 32.70
N ALA A 542 19.57 56.69 32.96
CA ALA A 542 18.60 55.84 32.26
C ALA A 542 17.71 56.63 31.30
N SER A 543 16.97 55.92 30.44
CA SER A 543 15.56 56.27 30.17
C SER A 543 14.74 55.10 29.61
N ASP A 544 13.46 55.13 29.98
CA ASP A 544 12.40 54.16 29.77
C ASP A 544 11.94 53.92 28.31
N SER A 545 11.55 52.66 28.06
CA SER A 545 10.18 52.18 27.82
C SER A 545 9.15 52.96 26.95
N SER A 546 8.41 52.15 26.18
CA SER A 546 6.98 52.23 25.83
C SER A 546 6.43 53.32 24.87
N ASP A 547 6.09 52.83 23.67
CA ASP A 547 4.71 52.72 23.15
C ASP A 547 3.92 53.93 22.58
N SER A 548 3.09 53.61 21.58
CA SER A 548 1.87 54.28 21.09
C SER A 548 1.90 55.51 20.14
N SER A 549 1.33 55.27 18.94
CA SER A 549 0.47 56.14 18.09
C SER A 549 0.94 57.49 17.47
N ASP A 550 0.83 57.55 16.12
CA ASP A 550 0.20 58.57 15.20
C ASP A 550 -0.06 60.02 15.72
N PRO A 551 0.06 61.15 14.93
CA PRO A 551 -0.53 61.25 13.57
C PRO A 551 -0.02 62.26 12.50
N SER A 552 -0.52 62.07 11.26
CA SER A 552 -1.02 63.07 10.26
C SER A 552 -0.13 64.23 9.72
N ALA A 553 -0.01 64.33 8.38
CA ALA A 553 -0.65 65.38 7.52
C ALA A 553 -0.02 65.49 6.10
N GLY A 554 -0.78 65.77 5.02
CA GLY A 554 -0.14 66.06 3.71
C GLY A 554 -0.91 66.16 2.37
N THR A 555 -2.22 66.48 2.33
CA THR A 555 -3.00 67.08 1.20
C THR A 555 -2.62 66.84 -0.29
N GLY A 556 -3.60 66.38 -1.09
CA GLY A 556 -3.64 66.55 -2.56
C GLY A 556 -5.07 66.38 -3.10
N ASP A 557 -5.61 67.39 -3.78
CA ASP A 557 -7.04 67.50 -4.19
C ASP A 557 -7.25 67.16 -5.69
N GLY A 558 -8.45 66.73 -6.09
CA GLY A 558 -8.80 66.35 -7.46
C GLY A 558 -10.19 65.71 -7.61
N SER A 559 -11.21 66.53 -7.86
CA SER A 559 -12.64 66.18 -7.82
C SER A 559 -13.18 65.35 -9.02
N GLY A 560 -14.29 64.61 -8.83
CA GLY A 560 -14.94 63.84 -9.91
C GLY A 560 -16.27 63.17 -9.53
N ASP A 561 -17.35 63.96 -9.49
CA ASP A 561 -18.73 63.60 -9.09
C ASP A 561 -19.66 63.60 -10.35
N THR A 562 -20.85 62.99 -10.46
CA THR A 562 -21.87 62.50 -9.48
C THR A 562 -22.73 61.35 -10.08
N THR A 563 -23.28 60.45 -9.24
CA THR A 563 -24.55 59.64 -9.33
C THR A 563 -25.32 59.38 -10.65
N GLY A 564 -26.14 58.30 -10.69
CA GLY A 564 -27.40 58.36 -11.48
C GLY A 564 -28.20 57.05 -11.63
N GLU A 565 -29.28 56.90 -10.87
CA GLU A 565 -30.16 55.71 -10.81
C GLU A 565 -31.28 55.67 -11.88
N THR A 566 -31.84 54.46 -12.09
CA THR A 566 -33.23 54.12 -12.50
C THR A 566 -33.73 54.11 -13.98
N ALA A 567 -34.25 52.92 -14.34
CA ALA A 567 -35.54 52.61 -15.01
C ALA A 567 -35.75 52.80 -16.53
N GLY A 568 -36.39 51.80 -17.16
CA GLY A 568 -37.14 51.97 -18.43
C GLY A 568 -37.18 50.76 -19.39
N ALA A 569 -38.09 49.83 -19.18
CA ALA A 569 -38.35 48.60 -19.97
C ALA A 569 -38.52 48.74 -21.51
N SER A 570 -38.26 47.66 -22.27
CA SER A 570 -39.33 46.91 -23.01
C SER A 570 -38.81 45.77 -23.94
N GLY A 571 -39.49 44.60 -23.88
CA GLY A 571 -39.61 43.57 -24.95
C GLY A 571 -38.38 42.71 -25.31
N GLY A 572 -38.45 41.38 -25.35
CA GLY A 572 -39.54 40.44 -25.01
C GLY A 572 -39.15 38.97 -25.30
N GLU A 573 -39.86 38.04 -24.65
CA GLU A 573 -40.29 36.68 -25.10
C GLU A 573 -39.24 35.74 -25.76
N ASP A 574 -39.02 34.48 -25.35
CA ASP A 574 -39.83 33.53 -24.57
C ASP A 574 -38.99 32.59 -23.66
N ALA A 575 -39.62 32.08 -22.59
CA ALA A 575 -39.15 30.96 -21.74
C ALA A 575 -40.37 30.31 -21.03
N PRO A 576 -40.20 29.32 -20.14
CA PRO A 576 -40.00 27.90 -20.45
C PRO A 576 -41.13 27.00 -19.88
N GLY A 577 -41.04 25.68 -20.09
CA GLY A 577 -42.00 24.71 -19.52
C GLY A 577 -41.43 23.90 -18.36
N GLY A 578 -41.90 24.14 -17.14
CA GLY A 578 -41.57 23.33 -15.96
C GLY A 578 -42.58 23.50 -14.81
N CYS A 579 -42.43 22.65 -13.79
CA CYS A 579 -43.14 22.59 -12.49
C CYS A 579 -44.47 21.84 -12.39
N GLY A 580 -44.58 21.03 -11.32
CA GLY A 580 -45.65 21.28 -10.33
C GLY A 580 -46.35 20.07 -9.74
N CYS A 581 -45.87 19.56 -8.60
CA CYS A 581 -46.66 18.69 -7.73
C CYS A 581 -47.82 19.48 -7.08
N ARG A 582 -48.98 18.84 -6.87
CA ARG A 582 -49.89 19.22 -5.79
C ARG A 582 -50.74 18.07 -5.27
N SER A 583 -50.83 17.99 -3.95
CA SER A 583 -51.64 17.07 -3.14
C SER A 583 -53.11 17.47 -3.08
N ASP A 584 -54.02 16.50 -2.96
CA ASP A 584 -55.33 16.67 -2.30
C ASP A 584 -55.90 15.33 -1.80
N ASP A 585 -56.67 15.38 -0.72
CA ASP A 585 -57.21 14.24 0.04
C ASP A 585 -58.26 13.38 -0.71
N ARG A 586 -58.29 12.07 -0.41
CA ARG A 586 -59.48 11.37 0.15
C ARG A 586 -59.29 9.86 0.37
N SER A 587 -59.70 9.38 1.55
CA SER A 587 -59.91 7.96 1.84
C SER A 587 -61.09 7.37 1.03
N PRO A 588 -61.12 6.04 0.89
CA PRO A 588 -62.40 5.34 0.94
C PRO A 588 -62.41 4.19 1.95
N ALA A 589 -63.55 4.02 2.62
CA ALA A 589 -63.93 2.79 3.29
C ALA A 589 -65.17 2.22 2.58
N GLY A 590 -65.39 0.90 2.68
CA GLY A 590 -66.70 0.29 2.38
C GLY A 590 -66.71 -0.68 1.19
N ALA A 591 -66.73 -1.96 1.53
CA ALA A 591 -66.91 -3.10 0.63
C ALA A 591 -68.21 -3.09 -0.21
N LEU A 592 -68.19 -3.79 -1.36
CA LEU A 592 -69.23 -4.79 -1.65
C LEU A 592 -68.75 -5.88 -2.63
N LEU A 593 -69.22 -7.11 -2.42
CA LEU A 593 -69.05 -8.26 -3.31
C LEU A 593 -69.85 -8.06 -4.62
N LEU A 594 -69.40 -8.70 -5.72
CA LEU A 594 -70.22 -9.70 -6.40
C LEU A 594 -69.39 -10.71 -7.21
N LEU A 595 -69.82 -11.98 -7.22
CA LEU A 595 -69.24 -13.07 -8.02
C LEU A 595 -69.83 -13.14 -9.43
N LEU A 596 -69.07 -13.77 -10.35
CA LEU A 596 -69.43 -14.68 -11.47
C LEU A 596 -68.57 -14.34 -12.71
N ALA A 597 -68.03 -15.23 -13.54
CA ALA A 597 -67.73 -16.67 -13.58
C ALA A 597 -67.40 -16.99 -15.07
N LEU A 598 -66.72 -18.12 -15.35
CA LEU A 598 -66.54 -18.77 -16.68
C LEU A 598 -65.61 -18.04 -17.69
N ALA A 599 -64.33 -18.40 -17.84
CA ALA A 599 -63.76 -19.62 -18.46
C ALA A 599 -63.89 -19.67 -20.02
N PRO A 600 -63.06 -20.42 -20.78
CA PRO A 600 -62.04 -19.78 -21.62
C PRO A 600 -62.12 -20.16 -23.13
N ILE A 601 -61.36 -19.43 -23.98
CA ILE A 601 -61.16 -19.80 -25.39
C ILE A 601 -59.68 -20.08 -25.68
N THR A 602 -59.37 -21.35 -25.94
CA THR A 602 -58.10 -21.81 -26.50
C THR A 602 -58.02 -21.55 -28.02
N ARG A 603 -56.83 -21.25 -28.58
CA ARG A 603 -56.13 -22.12 -29.57
C ARG A 603 -54.85 -21.54 -30.20
N ARG A 604 -53.76 -22.31 -30.04
CA ARG A 604 -52.76 -22.77 -31.04
C ARG A 604 -51.91 -21.77 -31.87
N ARG A 605 -50.61 -21.80 -31.54
CA ARG A 605 -49.44 -22.15 -32.39
C ARG A 605 -49.47 -21.83 -33.90
N ALA A 606 -48.43 -21.12 -34.36
CA ALA A 606 -47.61 -21.53 -35.51
C ALA A 606 -46.15 -21.05 -35.38
N ARG A 607 -45.16 -21.91 -35.71
CA ARG A 607 -43.74 -21.55 -35.94
C ARG A 607 -43.51 -21.50 -37.47
N ALA A 608 -42.72 -20.53 -37.95
CA ALA A 608 -41.93 -20.61 -39.18
C ALA A 608 -40.76 -19.59 -39.02
N ARG A 609 -39.48 -19.97 -38.91
CA ARG A 609 -38.55 -20.64 -39.85
C ARG A 609 -37.80 -19.65 -40.76
N VAL A 610 -36.58 -19.31 -40.32
CA VAL A 610 -35.32 -19.05 -41.06
C VAL A 610 -35.42 -18.73 -42.56
N ALA A 611 -34.87 -17.57 -42.97
CA ALA A 611 -33.78 -17.48 -43.98
C ALA A 611 -33.42 -16.03 -44.37
N ARG A 612 -32.37 -15.47 -43.77
CA ARG A 612 -31.10 -15.16 -44.48
C ARG A 612 -30.03 -14.68 -43.51
#